data_AF-A0A848XLF9-F1
#
_entry.id   AF-A0A848XLF9-F1
#
_cell.length_a   1.000
_cell.length_b   1.000
_cell.length_c   1.000
_cell.angle_alpha   90.00
_cell.angle_beta   90.00
_cell.angle_gamma   90.00
#
_symmetry.space_group_name_H-M   'P 1'
#
loop_
_entity.id
_entity.type
_entity.pdbx_description
1 polymer ?
#
loop_
_entity_poly.entity_id
_entity_poly.type
_entity_poly.pdbx_seq_one_letter_code
_entity_poly.pdbx_strand_id
1 'polypeptide(L)'
;MSARLRTSALLLFLPLLVACAIRGWTLNEPYDRGATITLESDSSSLTGELLLVDDDGVTVLANNTLTRAVWAVLRDLEVKGRPAPRLRNGRTPSTDEIRELQLTSRHPFGLTDAQWSRLRDAWGWDTIYEFR
;
A
#
# COMPACT_ATOMS: atom_id res chain seq x y z
N MET A 1 -59.73 34.30 -23.74
CA MET A 1 -58.80 35.43 -23.57
C MET A 1 -57.66 35.00 -22.66
N SER A 2 -56.44 35.14 -23.16
CA SER A 2 -55.13 35.20 -22.48
C SER A 2 -54.64 34.01 -21.65
N ALA A 3 -53.81 33.21 -22.33
CA ALA A 3 -52.74 32.40 -21.76
C ALA A 3 -51.72 33.26 -20.97
N ARG A 4 -51.11 32.67 -19.93
CA ARG A 4 -49.79 33.06 -19.46
C ARG A 4 -48.95 31.81 -19.19
N LEU A 5 -48.12 31.47 -20.17
CA LEU A 5 -46.87 30.76 -19.98
C LEU A 5 -46.01 31.50 -18.95
N ARG A 6 -45.37 30.76 -18.03
CA ARG A 6 -44.10 31.17 -17.42
C ARG A 6 -43.05 30.08 -17.63
N THR A 7 -42.40 30.24 -18.76
CA THR A 7 -41.00 30.03 -19.13
C THR A 7 -40.00 29.84 -17.96
N SER A 8 -39.38 28.66 -17.93
CA SER A 8 -37.92 28.40 -17.96
C SER A 8 -36.97 28.68 -16.78
N ALA A 9 -35.92 27.86 -16.80
CA ALA A 9 -34.66 27.82 -16.02
C ALA A 9 -34.79 27.11 -14.66
N LEU A 10 -33.97 26.13 -14.28
CA LEU A 10 -32.59 25.87 -14.66
C LEU A 10 -32.25 24.39 -14.36
N LEU A 11 -31.63 23.72 -15.32
CA LEU A 11 -30.87 22.48 -15.16
C LEU A 11 -29.78 22.66 -14.10
N LEU A 12 -29.71 21.77 -13.10
CA LEU A 12 -28.52 21.39 -12.33
C LEU A 12 -28.83 20.02 -11.72
N PHE A 13 -28.62 18.90 -12.43
CA PHE A 13 -27.33 18.17 -12.44
C PHE A 13 -26.51 18.42 -11.16
N LEU A 14 -26.80 17.66 -10.11
CA LEU A 14 -25.83 17.32 -9.08
C LEU A 14 -25.72 15.79 -8.98
N PRO A 15 -24.96 15.13 -9.85
CA PRO A 15 -24.42 13.82 -9.53
C PRO A 15 -23.21 14.01 -8.60
N LEU A 16 -22.88 12.96 -7.84
CA LEU A 16 -21.67 12.87 -7.03
C LEU A 16 -21.56 13.85 -5.86
N LEU A 17 -21.94 13.34 -4.70
CA LEU A 17 -20.92 13.06 -3.69
C LEU A 17 -21.42 11.84 -2.91
N VAL A 18 -21.24 10.67 -3.53
CA VAL A 18 -20.75 9.53 -2.76
C VAL A 18 -19.40 9.99 -2.25
N ALA A 19 -19.43 10.74 -1.14
CA ALA A 19 -18.35 10.72 -0.19
C ALA A 19 -18.35 9.28 0.32
N CYS A 20 -17.78 8.38 -0.48
CA CYS A 20 -16.90 7.39 0.07
C CYS A 20 -15.99 8.23 0.97
N ALA A 21 -16.32 8.22 2.25
CA ALA A 21 -15.32 8.28 3.28
C ALA A 21 -14.37 7.12 2.94
N ILE A 22 -13.46 7.36 1.99
CA ILE A 22 -12.08 6.96 2.14
C ILE A 22 -11.67 7.70 3.40
N ARG A 23 -12.12 7.14 4.53
CA ARG A 23 -11.75 7.50 5.86
C ARG A 23 -10.27 7.30 5.77
N GLY A 24 -9.54 8.38 5.59
CA GLY A 24 -8.09 8.34 5.47
C GLY A 24 -7.62 7.54 6.66
N TRP A 25 -7.10 6.34 6.40
CA TRP A 25 -6.34 5.62 7.39
C TRP A 25 -5.06 6.42 7.53
N THR A 26 -5.11 7.48 8.34
CA THR A 26 -3.95 7.76 9.14
C THR A 26 -3.87 6.59 10.10
N LEU A 27 -2.97 5.64 9.79
CA LEU A 27 -2.34 4.79 10.80
C LEU A 27 -1.62 5.72 11.79
N ASN A 28 -2.41 6.44 12.61
CA ASN A 28 -1.96 7.26 13.73
C ASN A 28 -1.62 6.34 14.92
N GLU A 29 -0.89 5.26 14.65
CA GLU A 29 -0.02 4.71 15.67
C GLU A 29 1.28 5.54 15.63
N PRO A 30 1.93 5.83 16.77
CA PRO A 30 3.12 6.67 16.84
C PRO A 30 4.37 5.94 16.32
N TYR A 31 4.30 5.42 15.09
CA TYR A 31 5.43 4.97 14.31
C TYR A 31 5.51 5.85 13.07
N ASP A 32 6.19 6.98 13.22
CA ASP A 32 6.67 7.88 12.16
C ASP A 32 7.75 7.20 11.28
N ARG A 33 7.65 5.87 11.15
CA ARG A 33 8.58 4.97 10.50
C ARG A 33 7.83 4.34 9.34
N GLY A 34 7.84 5.01 8.21
CA GLY A 34 7.46 4.41 6.93
C GLY A 34 8.57 4.74 5.96
N ALA A 35 9.25 3.73 5.44
CA ALA A 35 10.24 3.96 4.39
C ALA A 35 9.56 3.85 3.04
N THR A 36 9.80 4.82 2.15
CA THR A 36 9.41 4.68 0.76
C THR A 36 10.31 3.64 0.11
N ILE A 37 9.71 2.66 -0.57
CA ILE A 37 10.43 1.56 -1.17
C ILE A 37 10.08 1.44 -2.65
N THR A 38 11.08 1.14 -3.46
CA THR A 38 10.91 0.72 -4.85
C THR A 38 11.19 -0.78 -4.91
N LEU A 39 10.23 -1.54 -5.38
CA LEU A 39 10.36 -2.95 -5.70
C LEU A 39 10.47 -3.12 -7.21
N GLU A 40 11.33 -4.01 -7.65
CA GLU A 40 11.43 -4.44 -9.04
C GLU A 40 11.42 -5.96 -9.11
N SER A 41 10.56 -6.50 -9.97
CA SER A 41 10.50 -7.92 -10.34
C SER A 41 10.73 -8.08 -11.84
N ASP A 42 10.81 -9.32 -12.31
CA ASP A 42 10.99 -9.62 -13.74
C ASP A 42 9.89 -9.04 -14.66
N SER A 43 8.70 -8.76 -14.12
CA SER A 43 7.54 -8.32 -14.87
C SER A 43 7.08 -6.89 -14.58
N SER A 44 7.61 -6.24 -13.53
CA SER A 44 7.00 -5.02 -12.99
C SER A 44 7.87 -4.27 -11.99
N SER A 45 7.63 -2.97 -11.87
CA SER A 45 8.17 -2.14 -10.77
C SER A 45 7.03 -1.47 -10.02
N LEU A 46 7.18 -1.36 -8.70
CA LEU A 46 6.22 -0.73 -7.81
C LEU A 46 6.94 0.15 -6.79
N THR A 47 6.49 1.39 -6.67
CA THR A 47 6.91 2.27 -5.57
C THR A 47 5.78 2.41 -4.57
N GLY A 48 6.08 2.28 -3.28
CA GLY A 48 5.08 2.45 -2.23
C GLY A 48 5.71 2.61 -0.86
N GLU A 49 4.89 2.41 0.16
CA GLU A 49 5.32 2.42 1.55
C GLU A 49 5.62 1.00 2.04
N LEU A 50 6.80 0.77 2.61
CA LEU A 50 7.15 -0.49 3.25
C LEU A 50 6.39 -0.67 4.56
N LEU A 51 5.46 -1.63 4.57
CA LEU A 51 4.65 -1.92 5.75
C LEU A 51 5.25 -3.00 6.64
N LEU A 52 5.67 -4.11 6.02
CA LEU A 52 6.14 -5.30 6.73
C LEU A 52 7.24 -5.98 5.92
N VAL A 53 8.22 -6.53 6.63
CA VAL A 53 9.24 -7.44 6.11
C VAL A 53 9.10 -8.74 6.88
N ASP A 54 8.97 -9.83 6.14
CA ASP A 54 8.71 -11.18 6.62
C ASP A 54 9.80 -12.14 6.08
N ASP A 55 9.83 -13.37 6.56
CA ASP A 55 10.87 -14.34 6.20
C ASP A 55 10.83 -14.74 4.71
N ASP A 56 9.66 -14.62 4.07
CA ASP A 56 9.38 -15.00 2.69
C ASP A 56 9.21 -13.81 1.74
N GLY A 57 9.04 -12.58 2.24
CA GLY A 57 8.90 -11.41 1.38
C GLY A 57 8.73 -10.08 2.09
N VAL A 58 8.36 -9.05 1.32
CA VAL A 58 7.89 -7.75 1.85
C VAL A 58 6.44 -7.50 1.51
N THR A 59 5.78 -6.70 2.34
CA THR A 59 4.46 -6.14 2.07
C THR A 59 4.56 -4.63 1.92
N VAL A 60 4.02 -4.11 0.82
CA VAL A 60 4.05 -2.69 0.44
C VAL A 60 2.64 -2.19 0.22
N LEU A 61 2.38 -0.95 0.64
CA LEU A 61 1.15 -0.23 0.35
C LEU A 61 1.41 0.80 -0.74
N ALA A 62 0.73 0.67 -1.87
CA ALA A 62 0.79 1.61 -2.99
C ALA A 62 -0.61 1.85 -3.53
N ASN A 63 -1.02 3.12 -3.69
CA ASN A 63 -2.34 3.48 -4.24
C ASN A 63 -3.52 2.70 -3.61
N ASN A 64 -3.54 2.58 -2.28
CA ASN A 64 -4.53 1.78 -1.53
C ASN A 64 -4.56 0.29 -1.93
N THR A 65 -3.48 -0.25 -2.47
CA THR A 65 -3.32 -1.66 -2.80
C THR A 65 -2.20 -2.24 -1.96
N LEU A 66 -2.47 -3.36 -1.29
CA LEU A 66 -1.44 -4.13 -0.58
C LEU A 66 -0.80 -5.09 -1.56
N THR A 67 0.52 -5.04 -1.67
CA THR A 67 1.27 -5.94 -2.52
C THR A 67 2.24 -6.75 -1.67
N ARG A 68 2.15 -8.08 -1.73
CA ARG A 68 3.15 -8.98 -1.16
C ARG A 68 4.13 -9.37 -2.26
N ALA A 69 5.41 -9.21 -1.99
CA ALA A 69 6.47 -9.49 -2.93
C ALA A 69 7.37 -10.56 -2.34
N VAL A 70 7.32 -11.76 -2.92
CA VAL A 70 8.12 -12.90 -2.47
C VAL A 70 9.59 -12.67 -2.85
N TRP A 71 10.52 -12.99 -1.95
CA TRP A 71 11.95 -12.76 -2.17
C TRP A 71 12.49 -13.42 -3.45
N ALA A 72 12.02 -14.64 -3.74
CA ALA A 72 12.43 -15.42 -4.90
C ALA A 72 12.14 -14.73 -6.25
N VAL A 73 11.22 -13.75 -6.26
CA VAL A 73 10.75 -13.05 -7.46
C VAL A 73 11.38 -11.64 -7.57
N LEU A 74 11.82 -11.07 -6.44
CA LEU A 74 12.30 -9.68 -6.35
C LEU A 74 13.70 -9.48 -6.91
N ARG A 75 13.83 -8.77 -8.03
CA ARG A 75 15.12 -8.44 -8.65
C ARG A 75 15.85 -7.29 -8.00
N ASP A 76 15.14 -6.22 -7.63
CA ASP A 76 15.73 -5.08 -6.91
C ASP A 76 14.77 -4.62 -5.81
N LEU A 77 15.36 -4.13 -4.72
CA LEU A 77 14.65 -3.51 -3.61
C LEU A 77 15.49 -2.33 -3.13
N GLU A 78 14.94 -1.13 -3.28
CA GLU A 78 15.54 0.11 -2.82
C GLU A 78 14.69 0.79 -1.76
N VAL A 79 15.26 1.04 -0.58
CA VAL A 79 14.63 1.81 0.50
C VAL A 79 15.15 3.24 0.50
N LYS A 80 14.28 4.22 0.27
CA LYS A 80 14.62 5.65 0.26
C LYS A 80 14.54 6.24 1.67
N GLY A 81 15.49 7.12 1.98
CA GLY A 81 15.50 7.89 3.23
C GLY A 81 15.99 7.11 4.46
N ARG A 82 16.51 5.89 4.29
CA ARG A 82 17.11 5.08 5.38
C ARG A 82 18.32 4.29 4.89
N PRO A 83 19.25 3.93 5.81
CA PRO A 83 20.46 3.17 5.47
C PRO A 83 20.22 1.65 5.30
N ALA A 84 18.99 1.20 4.98
CA ALA A 84 18.72 -0.22 4.80
C ALA A 84 19.55 -0.82 3.65
N PRO A 85 19.89 -2.11 3.72
CA PRO A 85 20.58 -2.80 2.65
C PRO A 85 19.68 -2.82 1.42
N ARG A 86 20.26 -2.48 0.26
CA ARG A 86 19.62 -2.69 -1.03
C ARG A 86 19.76 -4.17 -1.39
N LEU A 87 18.69 -4.80 -1.86
CA LEU A 87 18.73 -6.20 -2.30
C LEU A 87 18.72 -6.29 -3.81
N ARG A 88 19.42 -7.31 -4.34
CA ARG A 88 19.51 -7.57 -5.77
C ARG A 88 19.46 -9.07 -6.06
N ASN A 89 18.90 -9.41 -7.23
CA ASN A 89 18.96 -10.71 -7.91
C ASN A 89 17.95 -11.82 -7.50
N GLY A 90 16.75 -11.52 -7.01
CA GLY A 90 15.72 -12.58 -6.81
C GLY A 90 16.07 -13.60 -5.73
N ARG A 91 17.08 -13.33 -4.90
CA ARG A 91 17.51 -14.24 -3.85
C ARG A 91 16.76 -13.96 -2.56
N THR A 92 16.57 -15.00 -1.76
CA THR A 92 16.21 -14.84 -0.35
C THR A 92 17.35 -14.09 0.38
N PRO A 93 17.06 -12.98 1.08
CA PRO A 93 18.06 -12.25 1.84
C PRO A 93 18.57 -13.06 3.04
N SER A 94 19.75 -12.71 3.56
CA SER A 94 20.24 -13.31 4.80
C SER A 94 19.43 -12.83 6.00
N THR A 95 19.52 -13.53 7.13
CA THR A 95 18.85 -13.12 8.39
C THR A 95 19.24 -11.70 8.81
N ASP A 96 20.51 -11.32 8.62
CA ASP A 96 20.97 -9.96 8.95
C ASP A 96 20.35 -8.92 8.02
N GLU A 97 20.25 -9.20 6.72
CA GLU A 97 19.61 -8.30 5.75
C GLU A 97 18.10 -8.15 6.01
N ILE A 98 17.41 -9.25 6.33
CA ILE A 98 16.00 -9.21 6.74
C ILE A 98 15.84 -8.33 7.98
N ARG A 99 16.73 -8.49 8.97
CA ARG A 99 16.67 -7.71 10.21
C ARG A 99 16.88 -6.22 9.95
N GLU A 100 17.84 -5.85 9.10
CA GLU A 100 18.06 -4.45 8.72
C GLU A 100 16.86 -3.86 7.98
N LEU A 101 16.22 -4.63 7.09
CA LEU A 101 14.99 -4.23 6.42
C LEU A 101 13.82 -4.08 7.39
N GLN A 102 13.66 -5.00 8.34
CA GLN A 102 12.66 -4.90 9.40
C GLN A 102 12.82 -3.61 10.20
N LEU A 103 14.04 -3.16 10.51
CA LEU A 103 14.26 -1.88 11.21
C LEU A 103 13.78 -0.65 10.40
N THR A 104 13.62 -0.79 9.09
CA THR A 104 13.05 0.24 8.21
C THR A 104 11.57 0.10 7.92
N SER A 105 11.01 -1.07 8.23
CA SER A 105 9.58 -1.36 8.14
C SER A 105 8.75 -0.53 9.13
N ARG A 106 7.49 -0.26 8.78
CA ARG A 106 6.51 0.28 9.72
C ARG A 106 6.19 -0.70 10.84
N HIS A 107 6.16 -1.98 10.52
CA HIS A 107 5.91 -3.07 11.46
C HIS A 107 7.15 -3.98 11.54
N PRO A 108 8.18 -3.60 12.33
CA PRO A 108 9.44 -4.35 12.44
C PRO A 108 9.29 -5.74 13.08
N PHE A 109 8.21 -5.96 13.85
CA PHE A 109 7.98 -7.20 14.59
C PHE A 109 6.80 -8.01 14.04
N GLY A 110 6.40 -7.77 12.79
CA GLY A 110 5.17 -8.35 12.28
C GLY A 110 3.92 -7.53 12.61
N LEU A 111 2.83 -7.93 11.99
CA LEU A 111 1.49 -7.45 12.29
C LEU A 111 0.84 -8.40 13.31
N THR A 112 0.16 -7.83 14.29
CA THR A 112 -0.71 -8.60 15.20
C THR A 112 -1.93 -9.15 14.45
N ASP A 113 -2.57 -10.19 14.99
CA ASP A 113 -3.81 -10.74 14.41
C ASP A 113 -4.92 -9.69 14.23
N ALA A 114 -5.01 -8.74 15.16
CA ALA A 114 -5.96 -7.64 15.08
C ALA A 114 -5.61 -6.68 13.93
N GLN A 115 -4.34 -6.37 13.72
CA GLN A 115 -3.88 -5.55 12.59
C GLN A 115 -4.08 -6.29 11.26
N TRP A 116 -3.81 -7.60 11.22
CA TRP A 116 -4.11 -8.45 10.06
C TRP A 116 -5.59 -8.47 9.73
N SER A 117 -6.47 -8.64 10.72
CA SER A 117 -7.92 -8.60 10.51
C SER A 117 -8.35 -7.26 9.92
N ARG A 118 -7.85 -6.16 10.49
CA ARG A 118 -8.12 -4.80 10.01
C ARG A 118 -7.63 -4.56 8.57
N LEU A 119 -6.43 -5.04 8.24
CA LEU A 119 -5.91 -4.96 6.88
C LEU A 119 -6.80 -5.76 5.91
N ARG A 120 -7.20 -6.98 6.30
CA ARG A 120 -8.12 -7.78 5.49
C ARG A 120 -9.48 -7.11 5.31
N ASP A 121 -10.04 -6.51 6.35
CA ASP A 121 -11.36 -5.86 6.27
C ASP A 121 -11.34 -4.60 5.40
N ALA A 122 -10.22 -3.86 5.42
CA ALA A 122 -10.08 -2.61 4.68
C ALA A 122 -9.76 -2.80 3.19
N TRP A 123 -9.05 -3.87 2.85
CA TRP A 123 -8.55 -4.10 1.49
C TRP A 123 -9.17 -5.34 0.82
N GLY A 124 -9.67 -6.32 1.57
CA GLY A 124 -10.19 -7.57 1.02
C GLY A 124 -9.09 -8.48 0.46
N TRP A 125 -9.35 -9.79 0.36
CA TRP A 125 -8.38 -10.75 -0.18
C TRP A 125 -8.06 -10.50 -1.67
N ASP A 126 -8.99 -9.89 -2.40
CA ASP A 126 -8.87 -9.66 -3.84
C ASP A 126 -7.94 -8.49 -4.21
N THR A 127 -7.48 -7.71 -3.24
CA THR A 127 -6.54 -6.59 -3.47
C THR A 127 -5.15 -6.84 -2.90
N ILE A 128 -4.92 -8.01 -2.30
CA ILE A 128 -3.58 -8.48 -1.98
C ILE A 128 -3.00 -9.10 -3.24
N TYR A 129 -2.26 -8.30 -3.99
CA TYR A 129 -1.56 -8.79 -5.16
C TYR A 129 -0.23 -9.40 -4.73
N GLU A 130 0.05 -10.57 -5.25
CA GLU A 130 1.33 -11.23 -5.08
C GLU A 130 2.15 -10.98 -6.35
N PHE A 131 3.36 -10.42 -6.21
CA PHE A 131 4.32 -10.49 -7.31
C PHE A 131 4.70 -11.96 -7.49
N ARG A 132 4.27 -12.53 -8.61
CA ARG A 132 4.62 -13.88 -9.05
C ARG A 132 5.61 -13.83 -10.20
#